data_AF-A0A534FSX3-F1
#
_entry.id   AF-A0A534FSX3-F1
#
_cell.length_a   1.000
_cell.length_b   1.000
_cell.length_c   1.000
_cell.angle_alpha   90.00
_cell.angle_beta   90.00
_cell.angle_gamma   90.00
#
_symmetry.space_group_name_H-M   'P 1'
#
loop_
_entity.id
_entity.type
_entity.pdbx_description
1 polymer ?
#
loop_
_entity_poly.entity_id
_entity_poly.type
_entity_poly.pdbx_seq_one_letter_code
_entity_poly.pdbx_strand_id
1 'polypeptide(L)'
;MTVASIRLASCAGALSIAVAAHADFRAALADYNAGRYLAAHERFQRLAELGDCSSQFNLGAMALKGQGGPKDSGSGVGWLRAAAANGCQPLLGEKLLALETRLDATERRAAEEIVARYGHEALRAQGIVEPDFSCRTDTPATLLDSPAPEYPPSAGGVRRPALVITVLTIGADGLARDPEILLALPGEGFAASAVEAWLNSRFAPATRAGAPVESRLPAKLVFGVEGSQGLAGIEAVARARERADAGDADAAYTTGLAATLDASLGISSARAGQLLLSAARDGDAEAQYWVGRELRATAACHP
;
A
#
# COMPACT_ATOMS: atom_id res chain seq x y z
N MET A 1 28.98 59.82 -20.18
CA MET A 1 28.47 58.47 -20.49
C MET A 1 28.86 57.56 -19.33
N THR A 2 27.96 57.36 -18.38
CA THR A 2 28.15 56.55 -17.17
C THR A 2 27.39 55.24 -17.34
N VAL A 3 28.12 54.13 -17.48
CA VAL A 3 27.53 52.79 -17.53
C VAL A 3 27.45 52.25 -16.10
N ALA A 4 26.22 52.06 -15.61
CA ALA A 4 25.95 51.49 -14.30
C ALA A 4 25.99 49.95 -14.38
N SER A 5 26.92 49.35 -13.63
CA SER A 5 27.10 47.90 -13.54
C SER A 5 26.10 47.30 -12.54
N ILE A 6 25.09 46.59 -13.03
CA ILE A 6 24.16 45.83 -12.19
C ILE A 6 24.86 44.53 -11.75
N ARG A 7 25.11 44.39 -10.45
CA ARG A 7 25.53 43.11 -9.86
C ARG A 7 24.28 42.28 -9.54
N LEU A 8 24.07 41.19 -10.30
CA LEU A 8 23.09 40.16 -9.96
C LEU A 8 23.61 39.37 -8.75
N ALA A 9 22.97 39.60 -7.60
CA ALA A 9 23.11 38.72 -6.43
C ALA A 9 22.40 37.39 -6.73
N SER A 10 23.18 36.35 -7.00
CA SER A 10 22.67 34.99 -7.10
C SER A 10 22.35 34.47 -5.70
N CYS A 11 21.08 34.52 -5.32
CA CYS A 11 20.57 33.74 -4.19
C CYS A 11 20.47 32.29 -4.65
N ALA A 12 21.55 31.53 -4.49
CA ALA A 12 21.52 30.08 -4.52
C ALA A 12 20.79 29.60 -3.26
N GLY A 13 19.45 29.65 -3.28
CA GLY A 13 18.62 28.98 -2.29
C GLY A 13 18.85 27.49 -2.42
N ALA A 14 19.54 26.89 -1.45
CA ALA A 14 19.60 25.45 -1.30
C ALA A 14 18.17 24.94 -1.12
N LEU A 15 17.63 24.35 -2.19
CA LEU A 15 16.39 23.59 -2.13
C LEU A 15 16.71 22.33 -1.33
N SER A 16 16.59 22.39 0.00
CA SER A 16 16.57 21.20 0.85
C SER A 16 15.38 20.37 0.40
N ILE A 17 15.65 19.36 -0.41
CA ILE A 17 14.71 18.28 -0.65
C ILE A 17 14.60 17.58 0.70
N ALA A 18 13.59 17.97 1.48
CA ALA A 18 13.18 17.18 2.62
C ALA A 18 12.73 15.83 2.06
N VAL A 19 13.65 14.86 2.03
CA VAL A 19 13.26 13.47 1.90
C VAL A 19 12.36 13.23 3.10
N ALA A 20 11.05 13.15 2.87
CA ALA A 20 10.14 12.71 3.91
C ALA A 20 10.72 11.40 4.44
N ALA A 21 11.17 11.39 5.69
CA ALA A 21 11.65 10.18 6.32
C ALA A 21 10.42 9.30 6.54
N HIS A 22 10.08 8.51 5.53
CA HIS A 22 9.06 7.47 5.61
C HIS A 22 9.51 6.51 6.73
N ALA A 23 8.65 6.27 7.70
CA ALA A 23 8.96 5.29 8.73
C ALA A 23 8.75 3.91 8.12
N ASP A 24 9.83 3.20 7.82
CA ASP A 24 9.80 1.78 7.51
C ASP A 24 10.19 0.95 8.75
N PHE A 25 9.62 -0.26 8.89
CA PHE A 25 9.81 -1.10 10.08
C PHE A 25 11.28 -1.47 10.30
N ARG A 26 12.03 -1.63 9.21
CA ARG A 26 13.45 -2.01 9.22
C ARG A 26 14.32 -0.91 9.80
N ALA A 27 14.05 0.34 9.47
CA ALA A 27 14.71 1.53 10.00
C ALA A 27 14.38 1.69 11.48
N ALA A 28 13.12 1.45 11.88
CA ALA A 28 12.72 1.43 13.29
C ALA A 28 13.52 0.37 14.08
N LEU A 29 13.66 -0.83 13.53
CA LEU A 29 14.43 -1.90 14.14
C LEU A 29 15.94 -1.61 14.15
N ALA A 30 16.48 -1.00 13.10
CA ALA A 30 17.87 -0.58 13.04
C ALA A 30 18.20 0.48 14.11
N ASP A 31 17.30 1.44 14.31
CA ASP A 31 17.41 2.43 15.39
C ASP A 31 17.36 1.75 16.77
N TYR A 32 16.44 0.81 16.96
CA TYR A 32 16.30 0.06 18.21
C TYR A 32 17.57 -0.75 18.52
N ASN A 33 18.09 -1.50 17.55
CA ASN A 33 19.30 -2.31 17.68
C ASN A 33 20.55 -1.45 17.91
N ALA A 34 20.58 -0.23 17.37
CA ALA A 34 21.63 0.75 17.61
C ALA A 34 21.49 1.48 18.97
N GLY A 35 20.49 1.13 19.79
CA GLY A 35 20.21 1.79 21.08
C GLY A 35 19.64 3.20 20.95
N ARG A 36 19.25 3.63 19.75
CA ARG A 36 18.62 4.93 19.49
C ARG A 36 17.12 4.87 19.77
N TYR A 37 16.77 4.57 21.01
CA TYR A 37 15.41 4.22 21.41
C TYR A 37 14.37 5.30 21.16
N LEU A 38 14.71 6.59 21.27
CA LEU A 38 13.77 7.68 20.95
C LEU A 38 13.39 7.67 19.46
N ALA A 39 14.39 7.54 18.59
CA ALA A 39 14.18 7.47 17.15
C ALA A 39 13.41 6.19 16.73
N ALA A 40 13.72 5.07 17.39
CA ALA A 40 12.98 3.83 17.21
C ALA A 40 11.52 3.96 17.65
N HIS A 41 11.28 4.58 18.81
CA HIS A 41 9.93 4.83 19.34
C HIS A 41 9.11 5.66 18.36
N GLU A 42 9.65 6.78 17.85
CA GLU A 42 8.94 7.62 16.88
C GLU A 42 8.56 6.84 15.60
N ARG A 43 9.46 6.01 15.08
CA ARG A 43 9.20 5.22 13.87
C ARG A 43 8.18 4.10 14.13
N PHE A 44 8.34 3.36 15.22
CA PHE A 44 7.37 2.34 15.61
C PHE A 44 6.00 2.96 15.90
N GLN A 45 5.94 4.14 16.52
CA GLN A 45 4.68 4.85 16.78
C GLN A 45 3.91 5.09 15.49
N ARG A 46 4.55 5.64 14.45
CA ARG A 46 3.89 5.89 13.15
C ARG A 46 3.34 4.61 12.52
N LEU A 47 4.07 3.51 12.59
CA LEU A 47 3.63 2.22 12.04
C LEU A 47 2.55 1.56 12.91
N ALA A 48 2.66 1.69 14.23
CA ALA A 48 1.70 1.16 15.19
C ALA A 48 0.34 1.85 15.09
N GLU A 49 0.32 3.15 14.76
CA GLU A 49 -0.89 3.91 14.46
C GLU A 49 -1.61 3.38 13.20
N LEU A 50 -0.88 2.72 12.30
CA LEU A 50 -1.41 2.06 11.10
C LEU A 50 -1.75 0.57 11.32
N GLY A 51 -1.81 0.13 12.58
CA GLY A 51 -2.13 -1.25 12.93
C GLY A 51 -1.04 -2.26 12.60
N ASP A 52 0.22 -1.82 12.43
CA ASP A 52 1.33 -2.74 12.31
C ASP A 52 1.57 -3.46 13.64
N CYS A 53 1.18 -4.74 13.72
CA CYS A 53 1.22 -5.48 14.98
C CYS A 53 2.65 -5.66 15.51
N SER A 54 3.64 -5.75 14.61
CA SER A 54 5.06 -5.83 14.99
C SER A 54 5.54 -4.55 15.67
N SER A 55 5.14 -3.38 15.16
CA SER A 55 5.48 -2.09 15.75
C SER A 55 4.74 -1.86 17.08
N GLN A 56 3.45 -2.22 17.15
CA GLN A 56 2.69 -2.21 18.40
C GLN A 56 3.35 -3.12 19.45
N PHE A 57 3.80 -4.31 19.06
CA PHE A 57 4.54 -5.21 19.92
C PHE A 57 5.85 -4.59 20.43
N ASN A 58 6.63 -3.97 19.54
CA ASN A 58 7.91 -3.34 19.90
C ASN A 58 7.73 -2.15 20.83
N LEU A 59 6.72 -1.30 20.62
CA LEU A 59 6.39 -0.22 21.56
C LEU A 59 6.02 -0.76 22.95
N GLY A 60 5.18 -1.80 22.98
CA GLY A 60 4.80 -2.45 24.23
C GLY A 60 6.01 -3.01 25.00
N ALA A 61 6.91 -3.69 24.28
CA ALA A 61 8.14 -4.22 24.84
C ALA A 61 9.10 -3.12 25.33
N MET A 62 9.24 -2.02 24.57
CA MET A 62 10.07 -0.88 24.93
C MET A 62 9.57 -0.20 26.21
N ALA A 63 8.26 0.05 26.32
CA ALA A 63 7.65 0.67 27.49
C ALA A 63 7.81 -0.19 28.76
N LEU A 64 7.62 -1.52 28.66
CA LEU A 64 7.82 -2.44 29.79
C LEU A 64 9.29 -2.50 30.26
N LYS A 65 10.24 -2.27 29.34
CA LYS A 65 11.67 -2.26 29.64
C LYS A 65 12.19 -0.88 30.08
N GLY A 66 11.45 0.20 29.83
CA GLY A 66 11.93 1.57 30.01
C GLY A 66 12.99 1.95 28.98
N GLN A 67 12.82 1.50 27.72
CA GLN A 67 13.71 1.84 26.62
C GLN A 67 13.21 3.10 25.93
N GLY A 68 13.98 4.19 26.01
CA GLY A 68 13.58 5.50 25.48
C GLY A 68 12.76 6.35 26.46
N GLY A 69 12.57 5.90 27.69
CA GLY A 69 11.86 6.65 28.75
C GLY A 69 11.75 5.83 30.05
N PRO A 70 11.05 6.33 31.07
CA PRO A 70 10.71 5.54 32.25
C PRO A 70 9.91 4.28 31.90
N LYS A 71 9.95 3.27 32.77
CA LYS A 71 9.06 2.11 32.63
C LYS A 71 7.61 2.55 32.75
N ASP A 72 6.78 2.07 31.84
CA ASP A 72 5.35 2.31 31.82
C ASP A 72 4.63 1.00 31.51
N SER A 73 4.16 0.32 32.57
CA SER A 73 3.50 -0.98 32.43
C SER A 73 2.13 -0.84 31.78
N GLY A 74 1.41 0.25 32.07
CA GLY A 74 0.09 0.52 31.52
C GLY A 74 0.16 0.70 30.01
N SER A 75 1.00 1.63 29.54
CA SER A 75 1.21 1.83 28.10
C SER A 75 1.76 0.58 27.43
N GLY A 76 2.71 -0.09 28.09
CA GLY A 76 3.32 -1.32 27.61
C GLY A 76 2.30 -2.41 27.32
N VAL A 77 1.43 -2.72 28.29
CA VAL A 77 0.37 -3.71 28.12
C VAL A 77 -0.68 -3.25 27.12
N GLY A 78 -1.06 -1.96 27.11
CA GLY A 78 -2.00 -1.42 26.12
C GLY A 78 -1.56 -1.68 24.69
N TRP A 79 -0.28 -1.40 24.38
CA TRP A 79 0.29 -1.67 23.06
C TRP A 79 0.37 -3.15 22.73
N LEU A 80 0.71 -4.02 23.70
CA LEU A 80 0.70 -5.47 23.47
C LEU A 80 -0.71 -6.01 23.22
N ARG A 81 -1.74 -5.48 23.90
CA ARG A 81 -3.14 -5.83 23.62
C ARG A 81 -3.56 -5.43 22.22
N ALA A 82 -3.21 -4.22 21.79
CA ALA A 82 -3.45 -3.77 20.41
C ALA A 82 -2.73 -4.69 19.41
N ALA A 83 -1.46 -5.03 19.65
CA ALA A 83 -0.68 -5.93 18.81
C ALA A 83 -1.34 -7.31 18.69
N ALA A 84 -1.79 -7.89 19.81
CA ALA A 84 -2.49 -9.17 19.81
C ALA A 84 -3.73 -9.11 18.92
N ALA A 85 -4.57 -8.09 19.09
CA ALA A 85 -5.78 -7.89 18.29
C ALA A 85 -5.47 -7.67 16.80
N ASN A 86 -4.33 -7.06 16.45
CA ASN A 86 -3.93 -6.78 15.08
C ASN A 86 -3.06 -7.88 14.44
N GLY A 87 -3.07 -9.10 14.98
CA GLY A 87 -2.47 -10.28 14.33
C GLY A 87 -1.21 -10.84 14.99
N CYS A 88 -0.72 -10.23 16.08
CA CYS A 88 0.43 -10.73 16.85
C CYS A 88 0.02 -11.62 18.05
N GLN A 89 -1.24 -12.07 18.14
CA GLN A 89 -1.73 -12.91 19.23
C GLN A 89 -0.89 -14.19 19.47
N PRO A 90 -0.44 -14.93 18.44
CA PRO A 90 0.40 -16.12 18.64
C PRO A 90 1.77 -15.82 19.30
N LEU A 91 2.29 -14.60 19.15
CA LEU A 91 3.57 -14.18 19.74
C LEU A 91 3.44 -13.85 21.23
N LEU A 92 2.24 -13.50 21.67
CA LEU A 92 1.98 -12.96 23.00
C LEU A 92 1.38 -14.01 23.95
N GLY A 93 0.36 -14.75 23.51
CA GLY A 93 -0.25 -15.85 24.25
C GLY A 93 -0.46 -15.55 25.74
N GLU A 94 -0.11 -16.51 26.61
CA GLU A 94 -0.29 -16.41 28.06
C GLU A 94 0.53 -15.30 28.73
N LYS A 95 1.63 -14.84 28.10
CA LYS A 95 2.48 -13.79 28.69
C LYS A 95 1.74 -12.47 28.84
N LEU A 96 0.84 -12.15 27.90
CA LEU A 96 0.05 -10.92 27.96
C LEU A 96 -0.92 -10.94 29.15
N LEU A 97 -1.62 -12.06 29.37
CA LEU A 97 -2.53 -12.23 30.50
C LEU A 97 -1.81 -12.07 31.85
N ALA A 98 -0.60 -12.63 31.97
CA ALA A 98 0.21 -12.49 33.17
C ALA A 98 0.64 -11.04 33.43
N LEU A 99 0.84 -10.23 32.40
CA LEU A 99 1.14 -8.79 32.55
C LEU A 99 -0.10 -8.00 32.96
N GLU A 100 -1.26 -8.30 32.37
CA GLU A 100 -2.54 -7.64 32.66
C GLU A 100 -2.97 -7.79 34.13
N THR A 101 -2.75 -8.96 34.72
CA THR A 101 -3.10 -9.22 36.13
C THR A 101 -2.27 -8.40 37.12
N ARG A 102 -1.12 -7.87 36.69
CA ARG A 102 -0.20 -7.09 37.53
C ARG A 102 -0.46 -5.60 37.49
N LEU A 103 -1.30 -5.12 36.58
CA LEU A 103 -1.57 -3.69 36.43
C LEU A 103 -2.45 -3.16 37.56
N ASP A 104 -2.07 -1.99 38.09
CA ASP A 104 -2.94 -1.22 38.96
C ASP A 104 -4.08 -0.53 38.18
N ALA A 105 -4.98 0.16 38.90
CA ALA A 105 -6.14 0.80 38.30
C ALA A 105 -5.78 1.94 37.33
N THR A 106 -4.68 2.66 37.57
CA THR A 106 -4.21 3.75 36.71
C THR A 106 -3.56 3.18 35.45
N GLU A 107 -2.68 2.19 35.61
CA GLU A 107 -2.02 1.51 34.50
C GLU A 107 -3.03 0.80 33.59
N ARG A 108 -4.09 0.20 34.17
CA ARG A 108 -5.18 -0.42 33.41
C ARG A 108 -5.94 0.58 32.55
N ARG A 109 -6.24 1.76 33.08
CA ARG A 109 -6.89 2.83 32.31
C ARG A 109 -6.01 3.29 31.15
N ALA A 110 -4.71 3.49 31.39
CA ALA A 110 -3.76 3.84 30.32
C ALA A 110 -3.72 2.75 29.22
N ALA A 111 -3.73 1.48 29.62
CA ALA A 111 -3.79 0.37 28.67
C ALA A 111 -5.09 0.39 27.84
N GLU A 112 -6.23 0.64 28.48
CA GLU A 112 -7.55 0.75 27.84
C GLU A 112 -7.62 1.91 26.85
N GLU A 113 -7.03 3.06 27.17
CA GLU A 113 -6.98 4.23 26.27
C GLU A 113 -6.22 3.93 24.97
N ILE A 114 -5.10 3.20 25.05
CA ILE A 114 -4.33 2.78 23.88
C ILE A 114 -5.16 1.81 23.03
N VAL A 115 -5.79 0.80 23.65
CA VAL A 115 -6.62 -0.17 22.92
C VAL A 115 -7.83 0.51 22.28
N ALA A 116 -8.46 1.47 22.96
CA ALA A 116 -9.59 2.23 22.43
C ALA A 116 -9.23 3.06 21.19
N ARG A 117 -7.95 3.42 21.02
CA ARG A 117 -7.49 4.20 19.86
C ARG A 117 -6.85 3.35 18.76
N TYR A 118 -6.05 2.35 19.15
CA TYR A 118 -5.16 1.60 18.26
C TYR A 118 -5.41 0.08 18.24
N GLY A 119 -6.40 -0.39 19.00
CA GLY A 119 -6.88 -1.76 18.92
C GLY A 119 -7.57 -2.04 17.58
N HIS A 120 -7.69 -3.32 17.22
CA HIS A 120 -8.19 -3.74 15.91
C HIS A 120 -9.55 -3.14 15.55
N GLU A 121 -10.54 -3.22 16.45
CA GLU A 121 -11.87 -2.65 16.19
C GLU A 121 -11.85 -1.12 16.00
N ALA A 122 -11.03 -0.42 16.79
CA ALA A 122 -10.89 1.02 16.70
C ALA A 122 -10.24 1.45 15.38
N LEU A 123 -9.18 0.76 14.97
CA LEU A 123 -8.52 0.99 13.69
C LEU A 123 -9.43 0.62 12.52
N ARG A 124 -10.21 -0.46 12.62
CA ARG A 124 -11.19 -0.86 11.60
C ARG A 124 -12.29 0.18 11.44
N ALA A 125 -12.80 0.73 12.54
CA ALA A 125 -13.79 1.81 12.51
C ALA A 125 -13.24 3.11 11.88
N GLN A 126 -11.92 3.32 11.94
CA GLN A 126 -11.21 4.41 11.25
C GLN A 126 -10.85 4.06 9.80
N GLY A 127 -11.16 2.84 9.33
CA GLY A 127 -10.79 2.35 8.00
C GLY A 127 -9.30 2.02 7.84
N ILE A 128 -8.52 1.95 8.93
CA ILE A 128 -7.05 1.76 8.89
C ILE A 128 -6.67 0.29 8.69
N VAL A 129 -7.38 -0.64 9.35
CA VAL A 129 -7.17 -2.09 9.20
C VAL A 129 -8.40 -2.74 8.58
N GLU A 130 -8.17 -3.75 7.73
CA GLU A 130 -9.22 -4.46 6.98
C GLU A 130 -10.21 -3.50 6.28
N PRO A 131 -9.72 -2.64 5.37
CA PRO A 131 -10.58 -1.72 4.64
C PRO A 131 -11.70 -2.47 3.91
N ASP A 132 -12.94 -2.07 4.18
CA ASP A 132 -14.11 -2.56 3.47
C ASP A 132 -14.21 -1.85 2.12
N PHE A 133 -13.92 -2.58 1.05
CA PHE A 133 -14.01 -2.09 -0.32
C PHE A 133 -15.44 -2.19 -0.90
N SER A 134 -16.45 -2.52 -0.08
CA SER A 134 -17.84 -2.74 -0.52
C SER A 134 -18.66 -1.45 -0.68
N CYS A 135 -18.17 -0.50 -1.47
CA CYS A 135 -19.04 0.54 -2.02
C CYS A 135 -19.75 0.01 -3.27
N ARG A 136 -20.86 -0.71 -3.14
CA ARG A 136 -21.58 -1.24 -4.32
C ARG A 136 -23.10 -1.15 -4.20
N THR A 137 -23.64 0.04 -4.37
CA THR A 137 -24.94 0.23 -5.07
C THR A 137 -24.74 0.42 -6.58
N ASP A 138 -23.49 0.44 -7.03
CA ASP A 138 -23.11 0.80 -8.39
C ASP A 138 -22.72 -0.47 -9.18
N THR A 139 -23.26 -0.64 -10.38
CA THR A 139 -22.76 -1.62 -11.35
C THR A 139 -21.42 -1.08 -11.87
N PRO A 140 -20.31 -1.83 -11.80
CA PRO A 140 -19.01 -1.34 -12.25
C PRO A 140 -18.96 -1.17 -13.77
N ALA A 141 -18.05 -0.31 -14.23
CA ALA A 141 -17.73 -0.22 -15.65
C ALA A 141 -17.19 -1.55 -16.17
N THR A 142 -17.55 -1.92 -17.40
CA THR A 142 -17.09 -3.16 -18.04
C THR A 142 -16.52 -2.87 -19.42
N LEU A 143 -15.43 -3.57 -19.76
CA LEU A 143 -14.86 -3.50 -21.10
C LEU A 143 -15.82 -4.17 -22.09
N LEU A 144 -16.17 -3.47 -23.16
CA LEU A 144 -17.01 -4.00 -24.24
C LEU A 144 -16.16 -4.46 -25.41
N ASP A 145 -15.25 -3.61 -25.85
CA ASP A 145 -14.43 -3.83 -27.03
C ASP A 145 -13.08 -3.15 -26.86
N SER A 146 -12.02 -3.84 -27.27
CA SER A 146 -10.65 -3.33 -27.18
C SER A 146 -9.87 -3.76 -28.41
N PRO A 147 -9.19 -2.84 -29.11
CA PRO A 147 -8.32 -3.22 -30.20
C PRO A 147 -7.18 -4.09 -29.68
N ALA A 148 -6.66 -4.97 -30.54
CA ALA A 148 -5.46 -5.72 -30.21
C ALA A 148 -4.31 -4.72 -29.95
N PRO A 149 -3.63 -4.81 -28.79
CA PRO A 149 -2.59 -3.86 -28.45
C PRO A 149 -1.38 -4.02 -29.37
N GLU A 150 -0.88 -2.90 -29.90
CA GLU A 150 0.30 -2.90 -30.75
C GLU A 150 1.56 -3.13 -29.92
N TYR A 151 2.44 -4.02 -30.39
CA TYR A 151 3.73 -4.21 -29.73
C TYR A 151 4.60 -2.97 -29.92
N PRO A 152 5.30 -2.49 -28.87
CA PRO A 152 6.11 -1.29 -28.98
C PRO A 152 7.30 -1.54 -29.93
N PRO A 153 7.70 -0.55 -30.75
CA PRO A 153 8.86 -0.68 -31.64
C PRO A 153 10.15 -1.05 -30.91
N SER A 154 10.29 -0.63 -29.64
CA SER A 154 11.43 -0.98 -28.77
C SER A 154 11.58 -2.49 -28.53
N ALA A 155 10.51 -3.28 -28.69
CA ALA A 155 10.57 -4.74 -28.61
C ALA A 155 11.30 -5.39 -29.81
N GLY A 156 11.71 -4.61 -30.82
CA GLY A 156 12.55 -5.09 -31.92
C GLY A 156 11.93 -6.21 -32.75
N GLY A 157 10.60 -6.27 -32.81
CA GLY A 157 9.84 -7.34 -33.49
C GLY A 157 9.78 -8.66 -32.74
N VAL A 158 10.43 -8.79 -31.57
CA VAL A 158 10.34 -10.00 -30.74
C VAL A 158 9.12 -9.92 -29.86
N ARG A 159 8.14 -10.81 -30.08
CA ARG A 159 6.99 -10.94 -29.19
C ARG A 159 7.44 -11.58 -27.87
N ARG A 160 7.34 -10.82 -26.78
CA ARG A 160 7.65 -11.26 -25.42
C ARG A 160 6.46 -10.99 -24.51
N PRO A 161 6.17 -11.88 -23.54
CA PRO A 161 5.12 -11.62 -22.58
C PRO A 161 5.35 -10.34 -21.80
N ALA A 162 4.31 -9.52 -21.68
CA ALA A 162 4.34 -8.32 -20.85
C ALA A 162 3.01 -8.10 -20.14
N LEU A 163 3.06 -7.48 -18.97
CA LEU A 163 1.90 -7.08 -18.18
C LEU A 163 1.95 -5.56 -17.99
N VAL A 164 0.86 -4.90 -18.30
CA VAL A 164 0.63 -3.51 -17.91
C VAL A 164 -0.64 -3.44 -17.08
N ILE A 165 -0.56 -2.80 -15.91
CA ILE A 165 -1.71 -2.49 -15.07
C ILE A 165 -1.89 -0.97 -15.07
N THR A 166 -3.08 -0.55 -15.47
CA THR A 166 -3.46 0.85 -15.63
C THR A 166 -4.74 1.11 -14.86
N VAL A 167 -4.84 2.25 -14.18
CA VAL A 167 -6.12 2.78 -13.73
C VAL A 167 -6.60 3.79 -14.75
N LEU A 168 -7.83 3.58 -15.22
CA LEU A 168 -8.50 4.46 -16.18
C LEU A 168 -9.64 5.19 -15.48
N THR A 169 -9.93 6.41 -15.91
CA THR A 169 -11.23 7.04 -15.68
C THR A 169 -12.16 6.66 -16.83
N ILE A 170 -13.26 5.98 -16.53
CA ILE A 170 -14.30 5.67 -17.51
C ILE A 170 -15.41 6.70 -17.34
N GLY A 171 -15.60 7.55 -18.34
CA GLY A 171 -16.65 8.56 -18.34
C GLY A 171 -18.04 7.93 -18.40
N ALA A 172 -19.07 8.72 -18.05
CA ALA A 172 -20.48 8.30 -18.21
C ALA A 172 -20.87 8.03 -19.68
N ASP A 173 -20.03 8.46 -20.64
CA ASP A 173 -20.12 8.16 -22.07
C ASP A 173 -19.44 6.85 -22.48
N GLY A 174 -18.80 6.15 -21.54
CA GLY A 174 -18.09 4.89 -21.79
C GLY A 174 -16.70 5.04 -22.41
N LEU A 175 -16.15 6.26 -22.46
CA LEU A 175 -14.80 6.52 -22.98
C LEU A 175 -13.77 6.49 -21.85
N ALA A 176 -12.61 5.87 -22.12
CA ALA A 176 -11.49 5.85 -21.20
C ALA A 176 -10.65 7.14 -21.29
N ARG A 177 -10.21 7.63 -20.12
CA ARG A 177 -9.43 8.87 -19.93
C ARG A 177 -8.47 8.70 -18.76
N ASP A 178 -7.59 9.69 -18.58
CA ASP A 178 -6.68 9.83 -17.43
C ASP A 178 -5.95 8.54 -17.04
N PRO A 179 -5.24 7.90 -17.99
CA PRO A 179 -4.55 6.65 -17.73
C PRO A 179 -3.41 6.86 -16.74
N GLU A 180 -3.41 6.05 -15.68
CA GLU A 180 -2.38 6.03 -14.65
C GLU A 180 -1.72 4.66 -14.63
N ILE A 181 -0.43 4.60 -14.92
CA ILE A 181 0.31 3.34 -14.95
C ILE A 181 0.72 2.99 -13.53
N LEU A 182 0.21 1.85 -13.03
CA LEU A 182 0.62 1.30 -11.74
C LEU A 182 1.76 0.30 -11.89
N LEU A 183 1.77 -0.45 -12.99
CA LEU A 183 2.76 -1.49 -13.22
C LEU A 183 2.98 -1.69 -14.71
N ALA A 184 4.25 -1.81 -15.13
CA ALA A 184 4.61 -2.21 -16.48
C ALA A 184 5.81 -3.18 -16.40
N LEU A 185 5.59 -4.42 -16.82
CA LEU A 185 6.56 -5.51 -16.75
C LEU A 185 6.69 -6.19 -18.11
N PRO A 186 7.84 -6.12 -18.79
CA PRO A 186 8.96 -5.23 -18.49
C PRO A 186 8.60 -3.75 -18.77
N GLY A 187 9.35 -2.81 -18.17
CA GLY A 187 9.03 -1.38 -18.24
C GLY A 187 9.25 -0.69 -19.60
N GLU A 188 9.81 -1.38 -20.61
CA GLU A 188 10.16 -0.77 -21.90
C GLU A 188 8.95 -0.67 -22.86
N GLY A 189 8.44 0.55 -23.10
CA GLY A 189 7.52 0.87 -24.21
C GLY A 189 6.09 0.31 -24.11
N PHE A 190 5.87 -0.81 -23.43
CA PHE A 190 4.57 -1.47 -23.31
C PHE A 190 3.50 -0.60 -22.64
N ALA A 191 3.89 0.28 -21.72
CA ALA A 191 2.97 1.21 -21.09
C ALA A 191 2.29 2.13 -22.11
N ALA A 192 3.04 2.68 -23.07
CA ALA A 192 2.49 3.54 -24.12
C ALA A 192 1.52 2.77 -25.02
N SER A 193 1.92 1.58 -25.46
CA SER A 193 1.06 0.67 -26.25
C SER A 193 -0.24 0.32 -25.52
N ALA A 194 -0.17 0.05 -24.21
CA ALA A 194 -1.35 -0.27 -23.42
C ALA A 194 -2.28 0.94 -23.28
N VAL A 195 -1.72 2.14 -23.04
CA VAL A 195 -2.49 3.38 -22.98
C VAL A 195 -3.22 3.64 -24.30
N GLU A 196 -2.53 3.49 -25.42
CA GLU A 196 -3.14 3.66 -26.74
C GLU A 196 -4.29 2.67 -26.97
N ALA A 197 -4.11 1.40 -26.62
CA ALA A 197 -5.18 0.41 -26.69
C ALA A 197 -6.38 0.79 -25.81
N TRP A 198 -6.13 1.26 -24.58
CA TRP A 198 -7.20 1.66 -23.65
C TRP A 198 -7.97 2.90 -24.11
N LEU A 199 -7.28 3.93 -24.60
CA LEU A 199 -7.93 5.14 -25.10
C LEU A 199 -8.77 4.88 -26.37
N ASN A 200 -8.45 3.82 -27.11
CA ASN A 200 -9.22 3.36 -28.27
C ASN A 200 -10.23 2.23 -27.94
N SER A 201 -10.38 1.87 -26.66
CA SER A 201 -11.34 0.86 -26.21
C SER A 201 -12.72 1.49 -25.91
N ARG A 202 -13.77 0.67 -25.96
CA ARG A 202 -15.13 1.06 -25.54
C ARG A 202 -15.53 0.32 -24.27
N PHE A 203 -16.17 1.04 -23.35
CA PHE A 203 -16.65 0.51 -22.09
C PHE A 203 -18.14 0.77 -21.93
N ALA A 204 -18.82 -0.10 -21.19
CA ALA A 204 -20.07 0.29 -20.53
C ALA A 204 -19.67 1.10 -19.29
N PRO A 205 -20.23 2.30 -19.10
CA PRO A 205 -19.95 3.10 -17.91
C PRO A 205 -20.45 2.38 -16.66
N ALA A 206 -19.89 2.74 -15.50
CA ALA A 206 -20.49 2.35 -14.24
C ALA A 206 -21.89 2.97 -14.12
N THR A 207 -22.79 2.32 -13.39
CA THR A 207 -24.15 2.86 -13.16
C THR A 207 -24.43 2.99 -11.68
N ARG A 208 -24.93 4.15 -11.24
CA ARG A 208 -25.48 4.37 -9.90
C ARG A 208 -26.99 4.49 -10.00
N ALA A 209 -27.72 3.61 -9.33
CA ALA A 209 -29.19 3.53 -9.44
C ALA A 209 -29.69 3.49 -10.91
N GLY A 210 -28.94 2.83 -11.79
CA GLY A 210 -29.24 2.71 -13.22
C GLY A 210 -28.82 3.88 -14.11
N ALA A 211 -28.36 5.01 -13.53
CA ALA A 211 -27.83 6.13 -14.30
C ALA A 211 -26.30 6.01 -14.50
N PRO A 212 -25.77 6.27 -15.71
CA PRO A 212 -24.34 6.18 -15.96
C PRO A 212 -23.58 7.26 -15.19
N VAL A 213 -22.47 6.86 -14.55
CA VAL A 213 -21.59 7.73 -13.77
C VAL A 213 -20.15 7.50 -14.17
N GLU A 214 -19.34 8.55 -14.04
CA GLU A 214 -17.89 8.42 -14.16
C GLU A 214 -17.35 7.52 -13.04
N SER A 215 -16.36 6.69 -13.36
CA SER A 215 -15.76 5.76 -12.41
C SER A 215 -14.31 5.47 -12.72
N ARG A 216 -13.55 5.04 -11.71
CA ARG A 216 -12.17 4.58 -11.86
C ARG A 216 -12.16 3.07 -12.03
N LEU A 217 -11.46 2.58 -13.06
CA LEU A 217 -11.37 1.16 -13.39
C LEU A 217 -9.90 0.74 -13.44
N PRO A 218 -9.42 -0.09 -12.49
CA PRO A 218 -8.16 -0.79 -12.65
C PRO A 218 -8.31 -1.89 -13.71
N ALA A 219 -7.46 -1.84 -14.73
CA ALA A 219 -7.46 -2.77 -15.86
C ALA A 219 -6.04 -3.32 -16.07
N LYS A 220 -5.97 -4.59 -16.46
CA LYS A 220 -4.72 -5.24 -16.87
C LYS A 220 -4.73 -5.50 -18.38
N LEU A 221 -3.59 -5.31 -19.02
CA LEU A 221 -3.35 -5.67 -20.40
C LEU A 221 -2.14 -6.59 -20.46
N VAL A 222 -2.31 -7.74 -21.12
CA VAL A 222 -1.27 -8.76 -21.25
C VAL A 222 -0.88 -8.88 -22.72
N PHE A 223 0.40 -8.72 -23.01
CA PHE A 223 0.98 -8.96 -24.32
C PHE A 223 1.45 -10.41 -24.41
N GLY A 224 1.23 -11.08 -25.55
CA GLY A 224 2.01 -12.26 -25.93
C GLY A 224 1.75 -13.58 -25.20
N VAL A 225 0.56 -13.80 -24.63
CA VAL A 225 0.25 -15.08 -23.95
C VAL A 225 -0.91 -15.79 -24.65
N GLU A 226 -0.60 -16.61 -25.64
CA GLU A 226 -1.47 -17.70 -26.09
C GLU A 226 -1.09 -18.97 -25.32
N GLY A 227 -1.96 -19.43 -24.42
CA GLY A 227 -1.73 -20.63 -23.61
C GLY A 227 -1.90 -20.40 -22.11
N SER A 228 -2.43 -21.39 -21.42
CA SER A 228 -3.09 -21.36 -20.10
C SER A 228 -2.28 -20.95 -18.87
N GLN A 229 -1.09 -20.35 -18.99
CA GLN A 229 -0.26 -20.02 -17.82
C GLN A 229 -0.56 -18.65 -17.17
N GLY A 230 -1.49 -17.86 -17.73
CA GLY A 230 -1.92 -16.59 -17.14
C GLY A 230 -0.74 -15.66 -16.83
N LEU A 231 -0.81 -14.90 -15.73
CA LEU A 231 0.31 -14.04 -15.33
C LEU A 231 1.53 -14.81 -14.82
N ALA A 232 1.37 -16.06 -14.37
CA ALA A 232 2.48 -16.88 -13.89
C ALA A 232 3.48 -17.21 -15.01
N GLY A 233 3.03 -17.22 -16.27
CA GLY A 233 3.90 -17.40 -17.44
C GLY A 233 4.75 -16.17 -17.78
N ILE A 234 4.53 -15.02 -17.12
CA ILE A 234 5.35 -13.82 -17.29
C ILE A 234 6.53 -13.90 -16.33
N GLU A 235 7.73 -14.11 -16.88
CA GLU A 235 8.96 -14.31 -16.09
C GLU A 235 9.21 -13.20 -15.05
N ALA A 236 8.89 -11.95 -15.38
CA ALA A 236 8.98 -10.83 -14.45
C ALA A 236 8.04 -10.97 -13.24
N VAL A 237 6.82 -11.47 -13.46
CA VAL A 237 5.83 -11.71 -12.39
C VAL A 237 6.26 -12.91 -11.53
N ALA A 238 6.75 -13.98 -12.15
CA ALA A 238 7.28 -15.14 -11.43
C ALA A 238 8.44 -14.75 -10.51
N ARG A 239 9.41 -13.98 -11.02
CA ARG A 239 10.53 -13.44 -10.22
C ARG A 239 10.07 -12.52 -9.10
N ALA A 240 9.08 -11.66 -9.35
CA ALA A 240 8.53 -10.79 -8.32
C ALA A 240 7.91 -11.61 -7.18
N ARG A 241 7.23 -12.71 -7.50
CA ARG A 241 6.67 -13.60 -6.47
C ARG A 241 7.75 -14.21 -5.59
N GLU A 242 8.81 -14.77 -6.19
CA GLU A 242 9.93 -15.36 -5.43
C GLU A 242 10.61 -14.34 -4.51
N ARG A 243 10.81 -13.11 -4.98
CA ARG A 243 11.35 -12.01 -4.18
C ARG A 243 10.39 -11.56 -3.07
N ALA A 244 9.09 -11.49 -3.35
CA ALA A 244 8.08 -11.15 -2.35
C ALA A 244 8.05 -12.20 -1.23
N ASP A 245 8.15 -13.48 -1.57
CA ASP A 245 8.25 -14.58 -0.60
C ASP A 245 9.55 -14.50 0.23
N ALA A 246 10.60 -13.86 -0.31
CA ALA A 246 11.84 -13.54 0.40
C ALA A 246 11.80 -12.22 1.20
N GLY A 247 10.66 -11.51 1.24
CA GLY A 247 10.46 -10.29 2.02
C GLY A 247 10.85 -8.98 1.31
N ASP A 248 10.95 -8.98 -0.02
CA ASP A 248 11.22 -7.79 -0.81
C ASP A 248 9.94 -6.95 -1.01
N ALA A 249 9.97 -5.68 -0.58
CA ALA A 249 8.81 -4.79 -0.57
C ALA A 249 8.33 -4.43 -1.99
N ASP A 250 9.22 -4.02 -2.89
CA ASP A 250 8.89 -3.69 -4.29
C ASP A 250 8.28 -4.89 -5.03
N ALA A 251 8.80 -6.09 -4.75
CA ALA A 251 8.30 -7.32 -5.31
C ALA A 251 6.97 -7.74 -4.69
N ALA A 252 6.76 -7.47 -3.40
CA ALA A 252 5.47 -7.64 -2.74
C ALA A 252 4.41 -6.70 -3.29
N TYR A 253 4.75 -5.43 -3.59
CA TYR A 253 3.87 -4.52 -4.33
C TYR A 253 3.48 -5.10 -5.68
N THR A 254 4.48 -5.47 -6.47
CA THR A 254 4.29 -6.03 -7.82
C THR A 254 3.38 -7.27 -7.80
N THR A 255 3.67 -8.23 -6.92
CA THR A 255 2.94 -9.49 -6.79
C THR A 255 1.53 -9.27 -6.26
N GLY A 256 1.39 -8.43 -5.22
CA GLY A 256 0.11 -8.08 -4.63
C GLY A 256 -0.80 -7.42 -5.65
N LEU A 257 -0.30 -6.39 -6.35
CA LEU A 257 -1.08 -5.67 -7.36
C LEU A 257 -1.53 -6.59 -8.50
N ALA A 258 -0.63 -7.40 -9.06
CA ALA A 258 -0.99 -8.36 -10.11
C ALA A 258 -2.07 -9.36 -9.64
N ALA A 259 -1.95 -9.85 -8.40
CA ALA A 259 -2.92 -10.78 -7.82
C ALA A 259 -4.29 -10.16 -7.53
N THR A 260 -4.39 -8.84 -7.36
CA THR A 260 -5.71 -8.18 -7.23
C THR A 260 -6.53 -8.24 -8.52
N LEU A 261 -5.89 -8.37 -9.69
CA LEU A 261 -6.55 -8.34 -11.00
C LEU A 261 -6.54 -9.69 -11.72
N ASP A 262 -5.82 -10.69 -11.21
CA ASP A 262 -5.72 -11.99 -11.86
C ASP A 262 -5.60 -13.16 -10.88
N ALA A 263 -6.65 -13.98 -10.83
CA ALA A 263 -6.70 -15.18 -10.00
C ALA A 263 -5.76 -16.30 -10.47
N SER A 264 -5.22 -16.26 -11.69
CA SER A 264 -4.30 -17.28 -12.23
C SER A 264 -3.01 -17.42 -11.41
N LEU A 265 -2.66 -16.41 -10.60
CA LEU A 265 -1.53 -16.48 -9.68
C LEU A 265 -1.77 -17.41 -8.47
N GLY A 266 -3.02 -17.82 -8.24
CA GLY A 266 -3.38 -18.64 -7.07
C GLY A 266 -3.24 -17.90 -5.74
N ILE A 267 -3.23 -16.57 -5.77
CA ILE A 267 -3.14 -15.70 -4.60
C ILE A 267 -4.53 -15.13 -4.35
N SER A 268 -5.06 -15.32 -3.14
CA SER A 268 -6.36 -14.77 -2.77
C SER A 268 -6.32 -13.24 -2.70
N SER A 269 -7.45 -12.57 -2.92
CA SER A 269 -7.55 -11.11 -2.79
C SER A 269 -7.11 -10.62 -1.39
N ALA A 270 -7.41 -11.39 -0.33
CA ALA A 270 -6.96 -11.10 1.02
C ALA A 270 -5.43 -11.13 1.13
N ARG A 271 -4.78 -12.17 0.57
CA ARG A 271 -3.32 -12.26 0.57
C ARG A 271 -2.67 -11.19 -0.31
N ALA A 272 -3.28 -10.86 -1.44
CA ALA A 272 -2.83 -9.78 -2.31
C ALA A 272 -2.87 -8.43 -1.58
N GLY A 273 -3.95 -8.13 -0.86
CA GLY A 273 -4.07 -6.95 -0.02
C GLY A 273 -3.02 -6.92 1.10
N GLN A 274 -2.74 -8.05 1.75
CA GLN A 274 -1.67 -8.14 2.76
C GLN A 274 -0.28 -7.86 2.18
N LEU A 275 0.02 -8.32 0.97
CA LEU A 275 1.29 -8.02 0.29
C LEU A 275 1.43 -6.52 0.03
N LEU A 276 0.37 -5.87 -0.45
CA LEU A 276 0.34 -4.42 -0.70
C LEU A 276 0.47 -3.60 0.60
N LEU A 277 -0.24 -4.00 1.66
CA LEU A 277 -0.12 -3.37 2.98
C LEU A 277 1.28 -3.55 3.57
N SER A 278 1.88 -4.74 3.44
CA SER A 278 3.25 -4.98 3.90
C SER A 278 4.24 -4.12 3.13
N ALA A 279 4.16 -4.12 1.80
CA ALA A 279 5.03 -3.30 0.95
C ALA A 279 4.93 -1.81 1.35
N ALA A 280 3.72 -1.31 1.58
CA ALA A 280 3.51 0.07 2.01
C ALA A 280 4.15 0.37 3.38
N ARG A 281 4.02 -0.55 4.35
CA ARG A 281 4.65 -0.47 5.69
C ARG A 281 6.17 -0.57 5.63
N ASP A 282 6.69 -1.30 4.65
CA ASP A 282 8.13 -1.50 4.42
C ASP A 282 8.78 -0.39 3.59
N GLY A 283 8.01 0.66 3.24
CA GLY A 283 8.52 1.88 2.62
C GLY A 283 8.37 1.95 1.10
N ASP A 284 7.69 0.99 0.47
CA ASP A 284 7.44 1.03 -0.97
C ASP A 284 6.45 2.17 -1.30
N ALA A 285 6.93 3.15 -2.08
CA ALA A 285 6.19 4.38 -2.36
C ALA A 285 4.94 4.12 -3.22
N GLU A 286 5.01 3.17 -4.16
CA GLU A 286 3.90 2.82 -5.03
C GLU A 286 2.79 2.10 -4.26
N ALA A 287 3.16 1.24 -3.31
CA ALA A 287 2.25 0.58 -2.39
C ALA A 287 1.61 1.58 -1.43
N GLN A 288 2.37 2.53 -0.90
CA GLN A 288 1.83 3.61 -0.06
C GLN A 288 0.82 4.46 -0.83
N TYR A 289 1.14 4.83 -2.06
CA TYR A 289 0.23 5.55 -2.94
C TYR A 289 -1.03 4.75 -3.23
N TRP A 290 -0.89 3.47 -3.61
CA TRP A 290 -2.00 2.57 -3.90
C TRP A 290 -2.91 2.42 -2.68
N VAL A 291 -2.36 2.07 -1.51
CA VAL A 291 -3.13 1.92 -0.26
C VAL A 291 -3.83 3.24 0.08
N GLY A 292 -3.13 4.37 0.02
CA GLY A 292 -3.71 5.69 0.28
C GLY A 292 -4.83 6.08 -0.70
N ARG A 293 -4.76 5.64 -1.95
CA ARG A 293 -5.86 5.80 -2.92
C ARG A 293 -7.05 4.94 -2.55
N GLU A 294 -6.85 3.66 -2.27
CA GLU A 294 -7.95 2.76 -1.93
C GLU A 294 -8.66 3.18 -0.64
N LEU A 295 -7.92 3.62 0.39
CA LEU A 295 -8.47 4.15 1.64
C LEU A 295 -9.33 5.41 1.42
N ARG A 296 -8.91 6.30 0.51
CA ARG A 296 -9.72 7.48 0.15
C ARG A 296 -10.97 7.11 -0.63
N ALA A 297 -10.88 6.13 -1.53
CA ALA A 297 -12.02 5.64 -2.27
C ALA A 297 -13.09 5.06 -1.34
N THR A 298 -12.68 4.32 -0.30
CA THR A 298 -13.60 3.79 0.72
C THR A 298 -14.16 4.87 1.63
N ALA A 299 -13.37 5.87 2.04
CA ALA A 299 -13.83 6.99 2.87
C ALA A 299 -14.87 7.87 2.16
N ALA A 300 -14.78 8.04 0.85
CA ALA A 300 -15.74 8.80 0.05
C ALA A 300 -17.14 8.15 -0.01
N CYS A 301 -17.29 6.90 0.43
CA CYS A 301 -18.55 6.17 0.39
C CYS A 301 -19.39 6.28 1.67
N HIS A 302 -18.82 6.78 2.76
CA HIS A 302 -19.51 6.96 4.04
C HIS A 302 -19.38 8.44 4.45
N PRO A 303 -20.45 9.25 4.27
CA PRO A 303 -20.45 10.67 4.65
C PRO A 303 -20.36 10.89 6.17
#